data_AF-A0A937RC70-F1
#
_entry.id   AF-A0A937RC70-F1
#
_cell.length_a   1.000
_cell.length_b   1.000
_cell.length_c   1.000
_cell.angle_alpha   90.00
_cell.angle_beta   90.00
_cell.angle_gamma   90.00
#
_symmetry.space_group_name_H-M   'P 1'
#
loop_
_entity.id
_entity.type
_entity.pdbx_description
1 polymer ?
#
loop_
_entity_poly.entity_id
_entity_poly.type
_entity_poly.pdbx_seq_one_letter_code
_entity_poly.pdbx_strand_id
1 'polypeptide(L)'
;MKTDRTNLDEILLLLRTKHFSNLLVPGYFMKADPARIEADPVRRFNLLPDEVYLEAGAGGPYLRLTAVNQGDQLAMRVVGKITHDPGLPDDEEAEAGVASLSEIYFGEADDLPCLSLRCLLDDGSSLESGIVKFAEFTFAGDQHVSFDPLWTFGIRIGQPNTEPRFRANHPGVFGFKEEYFWSADD
;
A
#
# COMPACT_ATOMS: atom_id res chain seq x y z
N MET A 1 -6.70 14.75 30.00
CA MET A 1 -7.33 15.03 28.70
C MET A 1 -6.45 14.35 27.66
N LYS A 2 -6.85 13.18 27.15
CA LYS A 2 -6.13 12.54 26.04
C LYS A 2 -6.57 13.30 24.78
N THR A 3 -5.65 13.98 24.12
CA THR A 3 -5.93 14.54 22.80
C THR A 3 -6.09 13.35 21.87
N ASP A 4 -7.30 13.12 21.34
CA ASP A 4 -7.52 12.11 20.31
C ASP A 4 -6.67 12.53 19.11
N ARG A 5 -5.63 11.74 18.81
CA ARG A 5 -4.82 11.94 17.61
C ARG A 5 -5.67 11.56 16.40
N THR A 6 -5.64 12.39 15.36
CA THR A 6 -6.23 12.02 14.09
C THR A 6 -5.44 10.86 13.48
N ASN A 7 -6.04 10.13 12.55
CA ASN A 7 -5.33 9.05 11.89
C ASN A 7 -4.15 9.58 11.04
N LEU A 8 -4.27 10.79 10.49
CA LEU A 8 -3.15 11.45 9.81
C LEU A 8 -2.00 11.73 10.77
N ASP A 9 -2.26 12.23 11.99
CA ASP A 9 -1.19 12.50 12.97
C ASP A 9 -0.39 11.25 13.31
N GLU A 10 -1.07 10.10 13.40
CA GLU A 10 -0.41 8.81 13.64
C GLU A 10 0.45 8.37 12.45
N ILE A 11 -0.06 8.53 11.22
CA ILE A 11 0.69 8.26 9.99
C ILE A 11 1.93 9.15 9.91
N LEU A 12 1.77 10.47 10.07
CA LEU A 12 2.88 11.41 9.98
C LEU A 12 3.94 11.17 11.07
N LEU A 13 3.50 10.81 12.27
CA LEU A 13 4.43 10.41 13.33
C LEU A 13 5.22 9.16 12.93
N LEU A 14 4.57 8.17 12.32
CA LEU A 14 5.23 6.98 11.82
C LEU A 14 6.28 7.34 10.75
N LEU A 15 5.89 8.13 9.74
CA LEU A 15 6.77 8.54 8.65
C LEU A 15 7.98 9.35 9.14
N ARG A 16 7.79 10.21 10.14
CA ARG A 16 8.87 11.02 10.75
C ARG A 16 9.86 10.21 11.58
N THR A 17 9.40 9.13 12.22
CA THR A 17 10.17 8.46 13.28
C THR A 17 10.68 7.08 12.91
N LYS A 18 10.23 6.53 11.79
CA LYS A 18 10.58 5.18 11.34
C LYS A 18 11.22 5.21 9.96
N HIS A 19 12.00 4.18 9.74
CA HIS A 19 12.56 3.84 8.46
C HIS A 19 11.78 2.66 7.91
N PHE A 20 11.72 2.55 6.60
CA PHE A 20 10.93 1.56 5.90
C PHE A 20 11.84 0.57 5.20
N SER A 21 11.59 -0.71 5.44
CA SER A 21 12.44 -1.78 4.92
C SER A 21 11.68 -2.71 3.99
N ASN A 22 10.35 -2.80 4.15
CA ASN A 22 9.56 -3.68 3.32
C ASN A 22 8.28 -3.09 2.75
N LEU A 23 8.02 -3.43 1.49
CA LEU A 23 6.72 -3.33 0.84
C LEU A 23 6.13 -4.72 0.69
N LEU A 24 5.08 -4.98 1.46
CA LEU A 24 4.50 -6.29 1.65
C LEU A 24 3.09 -6.32 1.06
N VAL A 25 2.79 -7.37 0.29
CA VAL A 25 1.49 -7.56 -0.37
C VAL A 25 0.93 -8.93 0.03
N PRO A 26 -0.26 -9.01 0.62
CA PRO A 26 -0.92 -10.27 0.92
C PRO A 26 -1.23 -11.07 -0.34
N GLY A 27 -1.35 -12.37 -0.16
CA GLY A 27 -1.72 -13.29 -1.24
C GLY A 27 -1.90 -14.71 -0.74
N TYR A 28 -1.92 -15.66 -1.66
CA TYR A 28 -2.08 -17.08 -1.35
C TYR A 28 -1.38 -17.99 -2.35
N PHE A 29 -1.00 -19.16 -1.87
CA PHE A 29 -0.67 -20.31 -2.69
C PHE A 29 -1.91 -21.19 -2.82
N MET A 30 -2.21 -21.62 -4.04
CA MET A 30 -3.11 -22.78 -4.20
C MET A 30 -2.34 -24.05 -3.85
N LYS A 31 -2.98 -25.02 -3.19
CA LYS A 31 -2.45 -26.38 -3.09
C LYS A 31 -2.27 -26.91 -4.51
N ALA A 32 -1.13 -27.56 -4.72
CA ALA A 32 -0.84 -28.12 -6.02
C ALA A 32 -1.73 -29.35 -6.23
N ASP A 33 -2.57 -29.31 -7.27
CA ASP A 33 -3.25 -30.49 -7.78
C ASP A 33 -2.19 -31.54 -8.14
N PRO A 34 -2.20 -32.74 -7.52
CA PRO A 34 -1.23 -33.79 -7.82
C PRO A 34 -1.08 -34.11 -9.31
N ALA A 35 -2.16 -33.98 -10.10
CA ALA A 35 -2.14 -34.18 -11.54
C ALA A 35 -1.42 -33.05 -12.31
N ARG A 36 -1.25 -31.89 -11.70
CA ARG A 36 -0.53 -30.72 -12.25
C ARG A 36 0.91 -30.60 -11.77
N ILE A 37 1.29 -31.24 -10.66
CA ILE A 37 2.67 -31.19 -10.11
C ILE A 37 3.69 -31.72 -11.13
N GLU A 38 3.35 -32.75 -11.92
CA GLU A 38 4.24 -33.27 -12.97
C GLU A 38 4.42 -32.29 -14.14
N ALA A 39 3.46 -31.39 -14.37
CA ALA A 39 3.46 -30.44 -15.48
C ALA A 39 3.95 -29.03 -15.09
N ASP A 40 3.72 -28.60 -13.85
CA ASP A 40 4.20 -27.34 -13.27
C ASP A 40 4.53 -27.57 -11.78
N PRO A 41 5.78 -27.92 -11.44
CA PRO A 41 6.17 -28.25 -10.07
C PRO A 41 6.24 -27.02 -9.15
N VAL A 42 6.04 -25.80 -9.68
CA VAL A 42 6.18 -24.56 -8.93
C VAL A 42 4.82 -24.13 -8.39
N ARG A 43 4.66 -24.12 -7.06
CA ARG A 43 3.51 -23.47 -6.41
C ARG A 43 3.54 -21.98 -6.72
N ARG A 44 2.54 -21.49 -7.45
CA ARG A 44 2.41 -20.08 -7.79
C ARG A 44 1.78 -19.31 -6.62
N PHE A 45 2.38 -18.17 -6.28
CA PHE A 45 1.80 -17.22 -5.35
C PHE A 45 0.91 -16.23 -6.11
N ASN A 46 -0.34 -16.09 -5.68
CA ASN A 46 -1.29 -15.14 -6.24
C ASN A 46 -1.40 -13.95 -5.30
N LEU A 47 -1.11 -12.75 -5.80
CA LEU A 47 -1.23 -11.51 -5.04
C LEU A 47 -2.70 -11.10 -4.93
N LEU A 48 -3.05 -10.52 -3.78
CA LEU A 48 -4.34 -9.86 -3.51
C LEU A 48 -4.07 -8.40 -3.14
N PRO A 49 -3.81 -7.53 -4.12
CA PRO A 49 -3.28 -6.20 -3.84
C PRO A 49 -4.39 -5.21 -3.42
N ASP A 50 -5.54 -5.66 -2.94
CA ASP A 50 -6.54 -4.80 -2.29
C ASP A 50 -6.02 -4.18 -0.99
N GLU A 51 -4.99 -4.81 -0.42
CA GLU A 51 -4.23 -4.29 0.70
C GLU A 51 -2.73 -4.37 0.41
N VAL A 52 -1.99 -3.37 0.90
CA VAL A 52 -0.53 -3.33 0.87
C VAL A 52 -0.03 -2.78 2.21
N TYR A 53 1.17 -3.19 2.59
CA TYR A 53 1.74 -2.86 3.89
C TYR A 53 3.16 -2.34 3.70
N LEU A 54 3.45 -1.18 4.27
CA LEU A 54 4.80 -0.67 4.40
C LEU A 54 5.29 -0.98 5.82
N GLU A 55 6.31 -1.82 5.96
CA GLU A 55 6.90 -2.16 7.26
C GLU A 55 7.79 -1.01 7.75
N ALA A 56 7.50 -0.52 8.95
CA ALA A 56 8.17 0.62 9.56
C ALA A 56 9.09 0.18 10.72
N GLY A 57 10.35 -0.11 10.37
CA GLY A 57 11.36 -0.72 11.22
C GLY A 57 11.21 -2.23 11.28
N ALA A 58 12.32 -2.96 11.46
CA ALA A 58 12.32 -4.42 11.48
C ALA A 58 11.38 -4.97 12.57
N GLY A 59 10.33 -5.71 12.16
CA GLY A 59 9.30 -6.24 13.07
C GLY A 59 8.46 -5.15 13.75
N GLY A 60 8.49 -3.93 13.22
CA GLY A 60 7.77 -2.77 13.72
C GLY A 60 6.29 -2.73 13.28
N PRO A 61 5.57 -1.63 13.56
CA PRO A 61 4.24 -1.43 13.01
C PRO A 61 4.28 -1.31 11.48
N TYR A 62 3.12 -1.45 10.86
CA TYR A 62 2.95 -1.32 9.42
C TYR A 62 2.07 -0.12 9.11
N LEU A 63 2.38 0.60 8.03
CA LEU A 63 1.41 1.45 7.36
C LEU A 63 0.64 0.60 6.36
N ARG A 64 -0.58 0.23 6.71
CA ARG A 64 -1.51 -0.48 5.83
C ARG A 64 -2.20 0.52 4.92
N LEU A 65 -2.24 0.22 3.63
CA LEU A 65 -3.05 0.92 2.65
C LEU A 65 -4.06 -0.07 2.07
N THR A 66 -5.34 0.24 2.16
CA THR A 66 -6.45 -0.62 1.73
C THR A 66 -7.29 0.11 0.68
N ALA A 67 -7.59 -0.54 -0.43
CA ALA A 67 -8.58 -0.05 -1.39
C ALA A 67 -9.97 -0.11 -0.75
N VAL A 68 -10.65 1.03 -0.65
CA VAL A 68 -11.99 1.16 -0.05
C VAL A 68 -12.94 1.82 -1.05
N ASN A 69 -14.24 1.83 -0.72
CA ASN A 69 -15.29 2.40 -1.58
C ASN A 69 -15.27 1.79 -3.00
N GLN A 70 -15.16 0.46 -3.08
CA GLN A 70 -15.11 -0.29 -4.35
C GLN A 70 -13.87 0.04 -5.22
N GLY A 71 -12.73 0.31 -4.58
CA GLY A 71 -11.50 0.68 -5.27
C GLY A 71 -11.41 2.17 -5.61
N ASP A 72 -12.37 2.99 -5.19
CA ASP A 72 -12.35 4.42 -5.50
C ASP A 72 -11.40 5.22 -4.61
N GLN A 73 -11.07 4.73 -3.42
CA GLN A 73 -10.26 5.45 -2.43
C GLN A 73 -9.24 4.52 -1.77
N LEU A 74 -8.26 5.12 -1.12
CA LEU A 74 -7.21 4.48 -0.36
C LEU A 74 -7.32 4.86 1.11
N ALA A 75 -7.57 3.88 1.98
CA ALA A 75 -7.52 4.07 3.42
C ALA A 75 -6.13 3.72 3.96
N MET A 76 -5.44 4.69 4.55
CA MET A 76 -4.14 4.51 5.20
C MET A 76 -4.30 4.35 6.70
N ARG A 77 -3.72 3.32 7.33
CA ARG A 77 -3.82 3.06 8.77
C ARG A 77 -2.51 2.53 9.32
N VAL A 78 -2.11 3.00 10.50
CA VAL A 78 -1.03 2.36 11.26
C VAL A 78 -1.60 1.13 11.98
N VAL A 79 -0.98 -0.02 11.77
CA VAL A 79 -1.42 -1.30 12.35
C VAL A 79 -0.24 -2.03 12.98
N GLY A 80 -0.50 -2.76 14.07
CA GLY A 80 0.56 -3.48 14.78
C GLY A 80 0.92 -4.85 14.19
N LYS A 81 0.13 -5.36 13.25
CA LYS A 81 0.35 -6.65 12.59
C LYS A 81 -0.32 -6.67 11.23
N ILE A 82 0.22 -7.48 10.32
CA ILE A 82 -0.47 -7.83 9.09
C ILE A 82 -1.68 -8.69 9.46
N THR A 83 -2.84 -8.29 8.96
CA THR A 83 -4.07 -9.06 9.07
C THR A 83 -4.47 -9.47 7.66
N HIS A 84 -4.80 -10.73 7.49
CA HIS A 84 -5.42 -11.21 6.26
C HIS A 84 -6.94 -11.12 6.44
N ASP A 85 -7.65 -10.45 5.53
CA ASP A 85 -9.12 -10.35 5.53
C ASP A 85 -9.65 -10.76 4.12
N PRO A 86 -10.96 -11.03 3.96
CA PRO A 86 -11.59 -12.32 3.66
C PRO A 86 -11.60 -12.71 2.16
N GLY A 87 -10.73 -12.12 1.34
CA GLY A 87 -10.61 -12.44 -0.10
C GLY A 87 -9.81 -13.72 -0.39
N LEU A 88 -9.24 -14.36 0.64
CA LEU A 88 -8.75 -15.72 0.51
C LEU A 88 -9.95 -16.58 0.09
N PRO A 89 -9.81 -17.40 -0.97
CA PRO A 89 -10.81 -18.43 -1.24
C PRO A 89 -11.13 -19.12 0.09
N ASP A 90 -12.41 -19.27 0.44
CA ASP A 90 -12.87 -20.08 1.58
C ASP A 90 -12.70 -21.58 1.25
N ASP A 91 -11.57 -21.88 0.62
CA ASP A 91 -11.15 -23.13 0.05
C ASP A 91 -10.05 -23.65 0.98
N GLU A 92 -10.26 -24.85 1.51
CA GLU A 92 -9.27 -25.54 2.34
C GLU A 92 -7.95 -25.80 1.58
N GLU A 93 -7.93 -25.56 0.26
CA GLU A 93 -6.77 -25.63 -0.61
C GLU A 93 -5.97 -24.34 -0.73
N ALA A 94 -6.41 -23.21 -0.17
CA ALA A 94 -5.66 -21.96 -0.18
C ALA A 94 -4.79 -21.80 1.08
N GLU A 95 -3.49 -21.53 0.89
CA GLU A 95 -2.55 -21.20 1.96
C GLU A 95 -2.20 -19.72 1.88
N ALA A 96 -2.59 -18.95 2.89
CA ALA A 96 -2.31 -17.51 2.96
C ALA A 96 -0.81 -17.24 3.12
N GLY A 97 -0.36 -16.12 2.55
CA GLY A 97 1.00 -15.64 2.74
C GLY A 97 1.13 -14.16 2.45
N VAL A 98 2.36 -13.68 2.51
CA VAL A 98 2.74 -12.31 2.18
C VAL A 98 3.95 -12.38 1.27
N ALA A 99 3.92 -11.67 0.15
CA ALA A 99 5.09 -11.45 -0.68
C ALA A 99 5.71 -10.10 -0.37
N SER A 100 7.04 -10.05 -0.33
CA SER A 100 7.77 -8.79 -0.35
C SER A 100 8.02 -8.38 -1.79
N LEU A 101 7.68 -7.13 -2.11
CA LEU A 101 8.00 -6.48 -3.38
C LEU A 101 9.13 -5.45 -3.21
N SER A 102 9.80 -5.41 -2.06
CA SER A 102 10.83 -4.41 -1.74
C SER A 102 11.95 -4.37 -2.76
N GLU A 103 12.44 -5.52 -3.25
CA GLU A 103 13.51 -5.53 -4.24
C GLU A 103 13.14 -4.78 -5.54
N ILE A 104 11.86 -4.80 -5.91
CA ILE A 104 11.34 -4.12 -7.11
C ILE A 104 11.22 -2.61 -6.89
N TYR A 105 10.86 -2.17 -5.69
CA TYR A 105 10.46 -0.78 -5.41
C TYR A 105 11.47 0.01 -4.56
N PHE A 106 12.28 -0.67 -3.76
CA PHE A 106 13.33 -0.13 -2.89
C PHE A 106 14.74 -0.62 -3.30
N GLY A 107 14.85 -1.61 -4.18
CA GLY A 107 16.13 -2.20 -4.56
C GLY A 107 16.78 -2.97 -3.39
N GLU A 108 18.09 -2.81 -3.23
CA GLU A 108 18.88 -3.44 -2.16
C GLU A 108 18.83 -2.66 -0.83
N ALA A 109 18.08 -1.56 -0.75
CA ALA A 109 18.02 -0.74 0.46
C ALA A 109 17.11 -1.36 1.52
N ASP A 110 17.60 -1.46 2.75
CA ASP A 110 16.95 -2.17 3.86
C ASP A 110 16.59 -1.27 5.06
N ASP A 111 16.72 0.06 4.94
CA ASP A 111 16.39 1.03 6.01
C ASP A 111 16.17 2.44 5.46
N LEU A 112 15.01 2.70 4.87
CA LEU A 112 14.73 3.93 4.12
C LEU A 112 13.89 4.94 4.94
N PRO A 113 14.45 6.07 5.40
CA PRO A 113 13.61 7.12 5.99
C PRO A 113 12.67 7.69 4.92
N CYS A 114 11.42 7.94 5.29
CA CYS A 114 10.47 8.62 4.43
C CYS A 114 10.73 10.13 4.47
N LEU A 115 10.92 10.73 3.30
CA LEU A 115 11.24 12.15 3.14
C LEU A 115 9.98 12.97 2.88
N SER A 116 9.00 12.41 2.17
CA SER A 116 7.74 13.09 1.89
C SER A 116 6.58 12.14 1.62
N LEU A 117 5.37 12.66 1.82
CA LEU A 117 4.10 12.05 1.43
C LEU A 117 3.32 13.08 0.61
N ARG A 118 2.94 12.69 -0.60
CA ARG A 118 2.02 13.42 -1.45
C ARG A 118 0.72 12.63 -1.58
N CYS A 119 -0.41 13.28 -1.28
CA CYS A 119 -1.74 12.69 -1.43
C CYS A 119 -2.57 13.54 -2.38
N LEU A 120 -3.30 12.89 -3.28
CA LEU A 120 -4.34 13.55 -4.06
C LEU A 120 -5.70 13.29 -3.43
N LEU A 121 -6.56 14.31 -3.42
CA LEU A 121 -7.82 14.30 -2.71
C LEU A 121 -8.99 14.67 -3.63
N ASP A 122 -10.16 14.12 -3.33
CA ASP A 122 -11.46 14.46 -3.93
C ASP A 122 -12.54 14.57 -2.85
N ASP A 123 -13.82 14.68 -3.24
CA ASP A 123 -14.95 14.81 -2.29
C ASP A 123 -15.13 13.60 -1.36
N GLY A 124 -14.61 12.43 -1.75
CA GLY A 124 -14.65 11.20 -0.95
C GLY A 124 -13.47 11.06 0.01
N SER A 125 -12.48 11.95 -0.08
CA SER A 125 -11.28 11.93 0.74
C SER A 125 -11.51 12.58 2.11
N SER A 126 -10.80 12.09 3.12
CA SER A 126 -10.78 12.66 4.48
C SER A 126 -9.41 12.42 5.10
N LEU A 127 -8.59 13.47 5.16
CA LEU A 127 -7.26 13.41 5.75
C LEU A 127 -7.30 12.99 7.23
N GLU A 128 -8.22 13.54 8.01
CA GLU A 128 -8.40 13.17 9.43
C GLU A 128 -8.62 11.67 9.61
N SER A 129 -9.38 11.07 8.68
CA SER A 129 -9.63 9.63 8.62
C SER A 129 -8.64 8.89 7.72
N GLY A 130 -7.53 9.49 7.27
CA GLY A 130 -6.56 8.93 6.32
C GLY A 130 -7.15 8.26 5.08
N ILE A 131 -8.24 8.80 4.53
CA ILE A 131 -8.82 8.38 3.26
C ILE A 131 -8.36 9.36 2.19
N VAL A 132 -7.70 8.87 1.15
CA VAL A 132 -7.15 9.68 0.06
C VAL A 132 -7.42 9.00 -1.29
N LYS A 133 -7.39 9.75 -2.38
CA LYS A 133 -7.60 9.19 -3.72
C LYS A 133 -6.36 8.51 -4.29
N PHE A 134 -5.19 8.97 -3.86
CA PHE A 134 -3.88 8.48 -4.27
C PHE A 134 -2.86 8.88 -3.21
N ALA A 135 -1.84 8.05 -3.00
CA ALA A 135 -0.72 8.36 -2.12
C ALA A 135 0.61 8.03 -2.83
N GLU A 136 1.60 8.91 -2.69
CA GLU A 136 2.96 8.71 -3.15
C GLU A 136 3.93 9.07 -2.03
N PHE A 137 4.86 8.17 -1.79
CA PHE A 137 5.90 8.30 -0.77
C PHE A 137 7.24 8.44 -1.48
N THR A 138 8.02 9.43 -1.06
CA THR A 138 9.42 9.54 -1.43
C THR A 138 10.27 9.15 -0.23
N PHE A 139 11.24 8.29 -0.45
CA PHE A 139 12.20 7.85 0.54
C PHE A 139 13.63 8.29 0.16
N ALA A 140 14.57 8.13 1.09
CA ALA A 140 15.98 8.39 0.80
C ALA A 140 16.49 7.61 -0.43
N GLY A 141 17.50 8.16 -1.11
CA GLY A 141 18.04 7.57 -2.33
C GLY A 141 17.13 7.70 -3.54
N ASP A 142 16.23 8.69 -3.54
CA ASP A 142 15.27 8.97 -4.62
C ASP A 142 14.39 7.75 -4.96
N GLN A 143 14.06 6.95 -3.94
CA GLN A 143 13.12 5.83 -4.08
C GLN A 143 11.69 6.36 -3.93
N HIS A 144 10.82 6.01 -4.87
CA HIS A 144 9.41 6.44 -4.85
C HIS A 144 8.48 5.25 -4.99
N VAL A 145 7.43 5.26 -4.19
CA VAL A 145 6.35 4.28 -4.31
C VAL A 145 5.01 5.00 -4.27
N SER A 146 4.19 4.74 -5.28
CA SER A 146 2.85 5.31 -5.39
C SER A 146 1.78 4.23 -5.32
N PHE A 147 0.60 4.58 -4.81
CA PHE A 147 -0.52 3.68 -4.63
C PHE A 147 -1.78 4.26 -5.27
N ASP A 148 -2.28 3.55 -6.27
CA ASP A 148 -3.45 3.87 -7.07
C ASP A 148 -4.55 2.82 -6.84
N PRO A 149 -5.65 3.15 -6.13
CA PRO A 149 -6.70 2.18 -5.83
C PRO A 149 -7.62 1.90 -7.04
N LEU A 150 -7.59 2.71 -8.11
CA LEU A 150 -8.53 2.63 -9.25
C LEU A 150 -8.17 1.53 -10.25
N TRP A 151 -7.16 0.73 -9.97
CA TRP A 151 -6.77 -0.37 -10.85
C TRP A 151 -7.74 -1.55 -10.71
N THR A 152 -8.07 -2.18 -11.84
CA THR A 152 -9.12 -3.21 -11.92
C THR A 152 -8.86 -4.44 -11.02
N PHE A 153 -7.62 -4.64 -10.59
CA PHE A 153 -7.21 -5.80 -9.79
C PHE A 153 -6.78 -5.42 -8.36
N GLY A 154 -7.17 -4.25 -7.86
CA GLY A 154 -6.84 -3.76 -6.52
C GLY A 154 -5.93 -2.54 -6.56
N ILE A 155 -5.03 -2.39 -5.59
CA ILE A 155 -4.08 -1.28 -5.56
C ILE A 155 -2.97 -1.52 -6.57
N ARG A 156 -2.82 -0.60 -7.52
CA ARG A 156 -1.65 -0.54 -8.36
C ARG A 156 -0.51 0.16 -7.64
N ILE A 157 0.59 -0.57 -7.48
CA ILE A 157 1.84 -0.06 -6.93
C ILE A 157 2.71 0.47 -8.08
N GLY A 158 3.05 1.74 -8.01
CA GLY A 158 3.78 2.45 -9.05
C GLY A 158 5.13 3.00 -8.59
N GLN A 159 5.91 3.45 -9.56
CA GLN A 159 7.22 4.08 -9.46
C GLN A 159 7.08 5.60 -9.73
N PRO A 160 8.15 6.41 -9.72
CA PRO A 160 8.04 7.85 -9.96
C PRO A 160 7.24 8.18 -11.23
N ASN A 161 6.51 9.29 -11.23
CA ASN A 161 5.67 9.75 -12.35
C ASN A 161 4.45 8.85 -12.67
N THR A 162 3.97 8.05 -11.73
CA THR A 162 2.70 7.32 -11.91
C THR A 162 1.49 8.28 -11.87
N GLU A 163 1.62 9.42 -11.19
CA GLU A 163 0.56 10.43 -11.05
C GLU A 163 0.10 11.08 -12.37
N PRO A 164 0.97 11.55 -13.28
CA PRO A 164 0.54 12.01 -14.60
C PRO A 164 -0.26 10.97 -15.38
N ARG A 165 0.15 9.69 -15.28
CA ARG A 165 -0.57 8.57 -15.89
C ARG A 165 -1.92 8.33 -15.20
N PHE A 166 -1.97 8.43 -13.88
CA PHE A 166 -3.21 8.38 -13.13
C PHE A 166 -4.17 9.47 -13.63
N ARG A 167 -3.74 10.75 -13.63
CA ARG A 167 -4.57 11.87 -14.09
C ARG A 167 -5.03 11.69 -15.54
N ALA A 168 -4.17 11.17 -16.41
CA ALA A 168 -4.50 10.90 -17.81
C ALA A 168 -5.52 9.76 -17.98
N ASN A 169 -5.49 8.76 -17.10
CA ASN A 169 -6.42 7.62 -17.14
C ASN A 169 -7.79 7.94 -16.52
N HIS A 170 -7.86 8.98 -15.67
CA HIS A 170 -9.07 9.34 -14.94
C HIS A 170 -9.49 10.81 -15.17
N PRO A 171 -9.67 11.27 -16.43
CA PRO A 171 -10.11 12.64 -16.70
C PRO A 171 -11.61 12.81 -16.36
N GLY A 172 -11.97 13.86 -15.61
CA GLY A 172 -13.38 14.24 -15.38
C GLY A 172 -13.93 13.88 -13.99
N VAL A 173 -14.97 13.02 -13.91
CA VAL A 173 -15.82 12.76 -12.72
C VAL A 173 -15.05 12.25 -11.48
N PHE A 174 -13.85 11.71 -11.67
CA PHE A 174 -12.90 11.31 -10.60
C PHE A 174 -11.83 12.39 -10.33
N GLY A 175 -12.09 13.62 -10.76
CA GLY A 175 -11.12 14.71 -10.79
C GLY A 175 -10.70 15.13 -9.40
N PHE A 176 -9.40 15.03 -9.14
CA PHE A 176 -8.80 15.54 -7.92
C PHE A 176 -9.05 17.02 -7.75
N LYS A 177 -9.42 17.41 -6.53
CA LYS A 177 -9.72 18.80 -6.18
C LYS A 177 -8.56 19.46 -5.46
N GLU A 178 -7.87 18.67 -4.64
CA GLU A 178 -6.88 19.17 -3.70
C GLU A 178 -5.70 18.21 -3.63
N GLU A 179 -4.58 18.75 -3.16
CA GLU A 179 -3.36 18.01 -2.89
C GLU A 179 -2.94 18.29 -1.46
N TYR A 180 -2.56 17.22 -0.75
CA TYR A 180 -1.92 17.32 0.55
C TYR A 180 -0.46 16.89 0.40
N PHE A 181 0.43 17.68 0.98
CA PHE A 181 1.86 17.42 0.96
C PHE A 181 2.42 17.52 2.37
N TRP A 182 3.27 16.55 2.72
CA TRP A 182 4.07 16.54 3.93
C TRP A 182 5.53 16.29 3.58
N SER A 183 6.45 17.02 4.22
CA SER A 183 7.89 16.80 4.17
C SER A 183 8.47 16.55 5.57
N ALA A 184 9.52 15.73 5.65
CA ALA A 184 10.26 15.49 6.89
C ALA A 184 10.99 16.73 7.43
N ASP A 185 11.30 17.69 6.55
CA ASP A 185 12.00 18.94 6.87
C ASP A 185 11.07 20.04 7.43
N ASP A 186 9.74 19.86 7.35
CA ASP A 186 8.72 20.81 7.83
C ASP A 186 8.31 20.55 9.30
#